data_AF-A0A923ILR6-F1
#
_entry.id   AF-A0A923ILR6-F1
#
_cell.length_a   1.000
_cell.length_b   1.000
_cell.length_c   1.000
_cell.angle_alpha   90.00
_cell.angle_beta   90.00
_cell.angle_gamma   90.00
#
_symmetry.space_group_name_H-M   'P 1'
#
loop_
_entity.id
_entity.type
_entity.pdbx_description
1 polymer ?
#
loop_
_entity_poly.entity_id
_entity_poly.type
_entity_poly.pdbx_seq_one_letter_code
_entity_poly.pdbx_strand_id
1 'polypeptide(L)'
;MQFEKLYTNSSDSLKLKFLNGIIQHNSNLQSAFANFIQSEQNDTEVFPMKKFIEFVSLIKEKYQHDFEDVDFENPDWDNYHAPHSGYIEEWQAYQQASEQEFVAIFNSFTSDAVNKILAQKPVELAAMLIGLYEATQDAEIEDDMGNFEDVNEHLLTEFVSTQNTVTEKLKIAAISEKSVCEAFEKFAGYTDAEYPGNPHFAGYFEHFLIALAEKSTNANQILSIIDKSSIERQSVPELILLLNKKSGNKTEWLQSALQFYRINNEVAKQLLQFYFESDKLSFVKTAKELFPADKRFWAGFLKDYITAELDRLLYINVFYQLTADTEDIKDYMKIRAYLSESDLNRLLGEFTWNKVFPVRILEVEKRYESIKTIVEKNSDDWHYGELIRPILGIYPEFCFQHIKNKAVKTIENQRGRDVYERISSWLKLTQEIPGFDSEKRDLIGQLYNHKPNLPALKDEMRKAKLV
;
A
#
# COMPACT_ATOMS: atom_id res chain seq x y z
N MET A 1 21.07 -11.00 2.82
CA MET A 1 21.66 -11.55 4.07
C MET A 1 21.10 -12.97 4.26
N GLN A 2 21.92 -14.02 4.33
CA GLN A 2 21.45 -15.41 4.44
C GLN A 2 21.21 -15.82 5.91
N PHE A 3 20.26 -15.17 6.58
CA PHE A 3 19.95 -15.43 8.00
C PHE A 3 19.59 -16.90 8.25
N GLU A 4 18.65 -17.47 7.50
CA GLU A 4 18.21 -18.86 7.68
C GLU A 4 19.36 -19.85 7.60
N LYS A 5 20.23 -19.70 6.59
CA LYS A 5 21.38 -20.58 6.42
C LYS A 5 22.36 -20.48 7.60
N LEU A 6 22.58 -19.29 8.15
CA LEU A 6 23.43 -19.10 9.32
C LEU A 6 22.76 -19.66 10.57
N TYR A 7 21.46 -19.41 10.77
CA TYR A 7 20.71 -19.86 11.93
C TYR A 7 20.60 -21.38 11.96
N THR A 8 20.20 -22.02 10.86
CA THR A 8 20.04 -23.48 10.76
C THR A 8 21.36 -24.22 10.94
N ASN A 9 22.46 -23.70 10.39
CA ASN A 9 23.79 -24.33 10.52
C ASN A 9 24.51 -24.00 11.83
N SER A 10 23.98 -23.08 12.64
CA SER A 10 24.54 -22.76 13.95
C SER A 10 24.15 -23.82 14.98
N SER A 11 25.06 -24.11 15.91
CA SER A 11 24.78 -25.02 17.02
C SER A 11 23.74 -24.43 17.97
N ASP A 12 22.96 -25.28 18.62
CA ASP A 12 21.95 -24.82 19.59
C ASP A 12 22.58 -24.10 20.78
N SER A 13 23.80 -24.49 21.16
CA SER A 13 24.57 -23.75 22.19
C SER A 13 24.82 -22.29 21.79
N LEU A 14 25.14 -22.02 20.52
CA LEU A 14 25.34 -20.66 20.03
C LEU A 14 24.04 -19.86 20.00
N LYS A 15 22.94 -20.49 19.56
CA LYS A 15 21.60 -19.90 19.57
C LYS A 15 21.16 -19.55 20.99
N LEU A 16 21.30 -20.49 21.92
CA LEU A 16 20.97 -20.30 23.34
C LEU A 16 21.85 -19.23 23.98
N LYS A 17 23.15 -19.17 23.66
CA LYS A 17 24.03 -18.10 24.16
C LYS A 17 23.57 -16.72 23.71
N PHE A 18 23.17 -16.59 22.44
CA PHE A 18 22.63 -15.35 21.90
C PHE A 18 21.29 -14.97 22.55
N LEU A 19 20.35 -15.92 22.63
CA LEU A 19 19.04 -15.72 23.27
C LEU A 19 19.18 -15.36 24.75
N ASN A 20 20.07 -16.03 25.48
CA ASN A 20 20.37 -15.70 26.88
C ASN A 20 20.92 -14.27 27.01
N GLY A 21 21.82 -13.84 26.12
CA GLY A 21 22.32 -12.47 26.10
C GLY A 21 21.21 -11.44 25.91
N ILE A 22 20.21 -11.74 25.07
CA ILE A 22 19.05 -10.87 24.85
C ILE A 22 18.12 -10.86 26.07
N ILE A 23 17.73 -12.05 26.55
CA ILE A 23 16.74 -12.20 27.63
C ILE A 23 17.30 -11.64 28.94
N GLN A 24 18.57 -11.87 29.27
CA GLN A 24 19.17 -11.39 30.53
C GLN A 24 19.17 -9.86 30.69
N HIS A 25 19.08 -9.12 29.58
CA HIS A 25 19.12 -7.65 29.58
C HIS A 25 17.79 -7.00 29.19
N ASN A 26 16.71 -7.76 29.04
CA ASN A 26 15.39 -7.25 28.68
C ASN A 26 14.31 -7.78 29.64
N SER A 27 13.84 -6.93 30.54
CA SER A 27 12.82 -7.28 31.55
C SER A 27 11.51 -7.75 30.94
N ASN A 28 11.11 -7.17 29.80
CA ASN A 28 9.86 -7.56 29.13
C ASN A 28 9.96 -8.99 28.57
N LEU A 29 11.12 -9.34 28.01
CA LEU A 29 11.38 -10.70 27.53
C LEU A 29 11.51 -11.71 28.68
N GLN A 30 12.06 -11.30 29.82
CA GLN A 30 12.08 -12.13 31.03
C GLN A 30 10.67 -12.45 31.52
N SER A 31 9.82 -11.43 31.63
CA SER A 31 8.41 -11.60 32.02
C SER A 31 7.65 -12.46 31.02
N ALA A 32 7.80 -12.19 29.71
CA ALA A 32 7.17 -12.99 28.67
C ALA A 32 7.62 -14.46 28.70
N PHE A 33 8.91 -14.72 28.93
CA PHE A 33 9.44 -16.07 29.07
C PHE A 33 8.89 -16.78 30.31
N ALA A 34 8.83 -16.10 31.46
CA ALA A 34 8.26 -16.65 32.69
C ALA A 34 6.79 -17.02 32.51
N ASN A 35 6.00 -16.13 31.89
CA ASN A 35 4.59 -16.37 31.59
C ASN A 35 4.42 -17.56 30.61
N PHE A 36 5.29 -17.66 29.60
CA PHE A 36 5.26 -18.76 28.63
C PHE A 36 5.50 -20.12 29.29
N ILE A 37 6.50 -20.20 30.19
CA ILE A 37 6.76 -21.43 30.94
C ILE A 37 5.56 -21.78 31.83
N GLN A 38 4.95 -20.80 32.48
CA GLN A 38 3.77 -21.03 33.32
C GLN A 38 2.55 -21.51 32.52
N SER A 39 2.33 -21.00 31.31
CA SER A 39 1.21 -21.41 30.45
C SER A 39 1.38 -22.82 29.86
N GLU A 40 2.62 -23.28 29.68
CA GLU A 40 2.94 -24.64 29.24
C GLU A 40 2.93 -25.66 30.39
N GLN A 41 3.37 -25.29 31.60
CA GLN A 41 3.53 -26.22 32.72
C GLN A 41 2.27 -26.40 33.56
N ASN A 42 1.42 -25.37 33.65
CA ASN A 42 0.19 -25.46 34.42
C ASN A 42 -0.92 -25.99 33.52
N ASP A 43 -1.74 -26.91 34.05
CA ASP A 43 -3.08 -27.08 33.54
C ASP A 43 -3.86 -25.80 33.82
N THR A 44 -3.74 -24.84 32.91
CA THR A 44 -4.51 -23.60 32.92
C THR A 44 -5.98 -23.94 33.12
N GLU A 45 -6.53 -23.37 34.20
CA GLU A 45 -7.96 -23.37 34.46
C GLU A 45 -8.66 -22.80 33.23
N VAL A 46 -9.59 -23.58 32.66
CA VAL A 46 -10.30 -23.19 31.44
C VAL A 46 -10.96 -21.84 31.66
N PHE A 47 -10.65 -20.86 30.81
CA PHE A 47 -11.24 -19.54 30.83
C PHE A 47 -12.75 -19.67 30.57
N PRO A 48 -13.64 -19.35 31.52
CA PRO A 48 -15.07 -19.61 31.32
C PRO A 48 -15.63 -18.72 30.20
N MET A 49 -16.55 -19.26 29.38
CA MET A 49 -17.19 -18.49 28.30
C MET A 49 -17.92 -17.25 28.83
N LYS A 50 -18.58 -17.37 29.99
CA LYS A 50 -19.22 -16.23 30.66
C LYS A 50 -18.24 -15.09 30.95
N LYS A 51 -17.04 -15.42 31.43
CA LYS A 51 -15.99 -14.43 31.71
C LYS A 51 -15.47 -13.78 30.42
N PHE A 52 -15.49 -14.52 29.31
CA PHE A 52 -15.11 -13.98 28.00
C PHE A 52 -16.11 -12.92 27.54
N ILE A 53 -17.41 -13.23 27.58
CA ILE A 53 -18.49 -12.30 27.24
C ILE A 53 -18.45 -11.07 28.16
N GLU A 54 -18.35 -11.27 29.48
CA GLU A 54 -18.24 -10.17 30.45
C GLU A 54 -17.04 -9.26 30.15
N PHE A 55 -15.91 -9.83 29.70
CA PHE A 55 -14.74 -9.05 29.34
C PHE A 55 -14.89 -8.31 28.01
N VAL A 56 -15.56 -8.90 27.02
CA VAL A 56 -15.93 -8.21 25.77
C VAL A 56 -16.79 -7.00 26.09
N SER A 57 -17.87 -7.18 26.87
CA SER A 57 -18.77 -6.09 27.25
C SER A 57 -18.06 -4.98 28.02
N LEU A 58 -17.16 -5.32 28.95
CA LEU A 58 -16.38 -4.33 29.70
C LEU A 58 -15.47 -3.49 28.78
N ILE A 59 -14.84 -4.12 27.78
CA ILE A 59 -14.01 -3.41 26.82
C ILE A 59 -14.87 -2.55 25.91
N LYS A 60 -16.00 -3.06 25.42
CA LYS A 60 -16.95 -2.32 24.60
C LYS A 60 -17.43 -1.06 25.32
N GLU A 61 -17.97 -1.19 26.53
CA GLU A 61 -18.49 -0.07 27.32
C GLU A 61 -17.42 1.00 27.56
N LYS A 62 -16.19 0.58 27.87
CA LYS A 62 -15.06 1.51 28.06
C LYS A 62 -14.80 2.33 26.79
N TYR A 63 -14.53 1.66 25.66
CA TYR A 63 -14.11 2.37 24.45
C TYR A 63 -15.27 3.10 23.78
N GLN A 64 -16.50 2.59 23.89
CA GLN A 64 -17.68 3.30 23.45
C GLN A 64 -17.79 4.65 24.18
N HIS A 65 -17.67 4.64 25.52
CA HIS A 65 -17.66 5.87 26.30
C HIS A 65 -16.48 6.79 25.93
N ASP A 66 -15.27 6.24 25.80
CA ASP A 66 -14.09 7.03 25.38
C ASP A 66 -14.30 7.69 24.00
N PHE A 67 -15.00 7.04 23.06
CA PHE A 67 -15.32 7.62 21.75
C PHE A 67 -16.44 8.67 21.81
N GLU A 68 -17.48 8.42 22.59
CA GLU A 68 -18.61 9.35 22.78
C GLU A 68 -18.22 10.60 23.56
N ASP A 69 -17.11 10.55 24.32
CA ASP A 69 -16.54 11.70 25.05
C ASP A 69 -15.74 12.66 24.14
N VAL A 70 -15.50 12.32 22.87
CA VAL A 70 -14.80 13.21 21.93
C VAL A 70 -15.72 14.37 21.51
N ASP A 71 -15.36 15.59 21.91
CA ASP A 71 -16.12 16.81 21.65
C ASP A 71 -15.64 17.49 20.37
N PHE A 72 -16.44 17.43 19.29
CA PHE A 72 -16.09 18.11 18.05
C PHE A 72 -16.28 19.63 18.06
N GLU A 73 -17.05 20.18 19.00
CA GLU A 73 -17.19 21.63 19.13
C GLU A 73 -16.00 22.25 19.88
N ASN A 74 -15.36 21.46 20.74
CA ASN A 74 -14.18 21.86 21.49
C ASN A 74 -13.20 20.68 21.65
N PRO A 75 -12.51 20.29 20.57
CA PRO A 75 -11.52 19.22 20.63
C PRO A 75 -10.32 19.64 21.49
N ASP A 76 -9.49 18.68 21.85
CA ASP A 76 -8.30 18.88 22.69
C ASP A 76 -7.21 19.69 21.96
N TRP A 77 -7.40 21.00 21.91
CA TRP A 77 -6.49 21.96 21.30
C TRP A 77 -5.12 21.98 21.96
N ASP A 78 -5.00 21.57 23.22
CA ASP A 78 -3.72 21.52 23.93
C ASP A 78 -2.83 20.40 23.39
N ASN A 79 -3.44 19.31 22.89
CA ASN A 79 -2.74 18.18 22.29
C ASN A 79 -2.80 18.15 20.74
N TYR A 80 -3.43 19.13 20.10
CA TYR A 80 -3.48 19.22 18.65
C TYR A 80 -2.12 19.58 18.03
N HIS A 81 -1.67 18.76 17.09
CA HIS A 81 -0.46 19.01 16.29
C HIS A 81 -0.80 19.12 14.80
N ALA A 82 -0.65 20.32 14.24
CA ALA A 82 -0.89 20.54 12.82
C ALA A 82 0.06 19.69 11.93
N PRO A 83 -0.45 19.01 10.88
CA PRO A 83 0.35 18.09 10.06
C PRO A 83 1.38 18.81 9.18
N HIS A 84 1.18 20.10 8.93
CA HIS A 84 2.11 20.93 8.17
C HIS A 84 2.08 22.39 8.61
N SER A 85 3.20 23.09 8.38
CA SER A 85 3.26 24.55 8.54
C SER A 85 2.50 25.24 7.42
N GLY A 86 1.55 26.11 7.74
CA GLY A 86 0.79 26.88 6.76
C GLY A 86 -0.57 27.31 7.31
N TYR A 87 -1.37 27.94 6.45
CA TYR A 87 -2.79 28.13 6.74
C TYR A 87 -3.50 26.80 6.62
N ILE A 88 -4.34 26.48 7.62
CA ILE A 88 -5.24 25.34 7.65
C ILE A 88 -6.64 25.94 7.83
N GLU A 89 -7.60 25.50 7.04
CA GLU A 89 -8.98 25.98 7.18
C GLU A 89 -9.54 25.54 8.54
N GLU A 90 -10.39 26.37 9.15
CA GLU A 90 -10.87 26.14 10.51
C GLU A 90 -11.54 24.77 10.66
N TRP A 91 -12.51 24.44 9.81
CA TRP A 91 -13.16 23.12 9.79
C TRP A 91 -12.16 21.96 9.65
N GLN A 92 -11.09 22.15 8.86
CA GLN A 92 -10.06 21.14 8.68
C GLN A 92 -9.22 20.97 9.96
N ALA A 93 -8.97 22.04 10.72
CA ALA A 93 -8.26 21.98 11.99
C ALA A 93 -9.09 21.25 13.06
N TYR A 94 -10.40 21.50 13.11
CA TYR A 94 -11.34 20.80 14.00
C TYR A 94 -11.37 19.30 13.70
N GLN A 95 -11.60 18.91 12.44
CA GLN A 95 -11.56 17.52 12.01
C GLN A 95 -10.24 16.84 12.41
N GLN A 96 -9.10 17.46 12.09
CA GLN A 96 -7.78 16.90 12.40
C GLN A 96 -7.48 16.79 13.91
N ALA A 97 -8.05 17.67 14.73
CA ALA A 97 -7.90 17.60 16.18
C ALA A 97 -8.68 16.40 16.73
N SER A 98 -9.94 16.23 16.32
CA SER A 98 -10.75 15.08 16.72
C SER A 98 -10.19 13.75 16.21
N GLU A 99 -9.64 13.69 14.99
CA GLU A 99 -8.90 12.53 14.48
C GLU A 99 -7.73 12.15 15.41
N GLN A 100 -6.98 13.14 15.93
CA GLN A 100 -5.86 12.89 16.84
C GLN A 100 -6.30 12.36 18.21
N GLU A 101 -7.47 12.78 18.71
CA GLU A 101 -8.06 12.25 19.93
C GLU A 101 -8.45 10.78 19.78
N PHE A 102 -9.13 10.42 18.69
CA PHE A 102 -9.42 9.02 18.38
C PHE A 102 -8.13 8.19 18.28
N VAL A 103 -7.11 8.69 17.58
CA VAL A 103 -5.80 8.04 17.48
C VAL A 103 -5.16 7.85 18.86
N ALA A 104 -5.32 8.79 19.79
CA ALA A 104 -4.82 8.64 21.17
C ALA A 104 -5.53 7.49 21.91
N ILE A 105 -6.85 7.36 21.76
CA ILE A 105 -7.64 6.25 22.32
C ILE A 105 -7.16 4.90 21.76
N PHE A 106 -7.00 4.78 20.44
CA PHE A 106 -6.48 3.57 19.79
C PHE A 106 -5.03 3.24 20.17
N ASN A 107 -4.19 4.24 20.40
CA ASN A 107 -2.82 4.04 20.89
C ASN A 107 -2.78 3.49 22.32
N SER A 108 -3.71 3.95 23.18
CA SER A 108 -3.91 3.41 24.53
C SER A 108 -4.32 1.93 24.46
N PHE A 109 -5.32 1.60 23.63
CA PHE A 109 -5.72 0.21 23.36
C PHE A 109 -4.54 -0.65 22.88
N THR A 110 -3.77 -0.15 21.91
CA THR A 110 -2.62 -0.88 21.34
C THR A 110 -1.62 -1.25 22.42
N SER A 111 -1.36 -0.33 23.35
CA SER A 111 -0.43 -0.57 24.47
C SER A 111 -0.95 -1.68 25.38
N ASP A 112 -2.25 -1.67 25.73
CA ASP A 112 -2.87 -2.71 26.54
C ASP A 112 -2.92 -4.07 25.82
N ALA A 113 -3.23 -4.08 24.53
CA ALA A 113 -3.23 -5.29 23.70
C ALA A 113 -1.83 -5.93 23.63
N VAL A 114 -0.78 -5.11 23.47
CA VAL A 114 0.62 -5.60 23.51
C VAL A 114 0.96 -6.17 24.89
N ASN A 115 0.47 -5.57 25.97
CA ASN A 115 0.64 -6.12 27.31
C ASN A 115 -0.02 -7.50 27.45
N LYS A 116 -1.19 -7.75 26.83
CA LYS A 116 -1.80 -9.10 26.80
C LYS A 116 -0.97 -10.11 26.03
N ILE A 117 -0.34 -9.71 24.92
CA ILE A 117 0.59 -10.56 24.16
C ILE A 117 1.77 -10.97 25.06
N LEU A 118 2.42 -9.99 25.72
CA LEU A 118 3.54 -10.25 26.64
C LEU A 118 3.13 -11.10 27.85
N ALA A 119 1.88 -10.95 28.29
CA ALA A 119 1.30 -11.71 29.40
C ALA A 119 0.85 -13.13 29.03
N GLN A 120 0.99 -13.57 27.76
CA GLN A 120 0.51 -14.89 27.29
C GLN A 120 -1.01 -15.07 27.41
N LYS A 121 -1.77 -14.01 27.14
CA LYS A 121 -3.23 -14.00 27.31
C LYS A 121 -3.98 -13.80 25.98
N PRO A 122 -3.85 -14.71 25.00
CA PRO A 122 -4.50 -14.57 23.70
C PRO A 122 -6.04 -14.60 23.78
N VAL A 123 -6.61 -15.27 24.79
CA VAL A 123 -8.06 -15.29 25.04
C VAL A 123 -8.56 -13.89 25.41
N GLU A 124 -7.89 -13.22 26.36
CA GLU A 124 -8.22 -11.84 26.74
C GLU A 124 -7.97 -10.87 25.57
N LEU A 125 -6.93 -11.10 24.78
CA LEU A 125 -6.66 -10.29 23.59
C LEU A 125 -7.77 -10.39 22.53
N ALA A 126 -8.29 -11.60 22.26
CA ALA A 126 -9.41 -11.80 21.36
C ALA A 126 -10.66 -11.06 21.85
N ALA A 127 -10.98 -11.17 23.14
CA ALA A 127 -12.08 -10.43 23.75
C ALA A 127 -11.90 -8.90 23.64
N MET A 128 -10.67 -8.41 23.85
CA MET A 128 -10.36 -6.98 23.70
C MET A 128 -10.60 -6.48 22.28
N LEU A 129 -10.14 -7.22 21.26
CA LEU A 129 -10.35 -6.84 19.87
C LEU A 129 -11.83 -6.86 19.49
N ILE A 130 -12.60 -7.84 19.96
CA ILE A 130 -14.05 -7.91 19.74
C ILE A 130 -14.75 -6.73 20.41
N GLY A 131 -14.44 -6.44 21.69
CA GLY A 131 -15.06 -5.34 22.42
C GLY A 131 -14.77 -3.98 21.77
N LEU A 132 -13.54 -3.76 21.29
CA LEU A 132 -13.19 -2.55 20.55
C LEU A 132 -13.94 -2.46 19.22
N TYR A 133 -14.02 -3.55 18.46
CA TYR A 133 -14.81 -3.59 17.22
C TYR A 133 -16.27 -3.20 17.46
N GLU A 134 -16.92 -3.81 18.46
CA GLU A 134 -18.31 -3.47 18.80
C GLU A 134 -18.46 -2.02 19.24
N ALA A 135 -17.50 -1.48 20.01
CA ALA A 135 -17.49 -0.07 20.38
C ALA A 135 -17.42 0.85 19.15
N THR A 136 -16.62 0.52 18.13
CA THR A 136 -16.56 1.34 16.90
C THR A 136 -17.86 1.34 16.10
N GLN A 137 -18.68 0.30 16.24
CA GLN A 137 -19.94 0.18 15.51
C GLN A 137 -21.10 0.84 16.27
N ASP A 138 -21.09 0.74 17.60
CA ASP A 138 -22.23 1.10 18.44
C ASP A 138 -22.08 2.47 19.11
N ALA A 139 -20.94 3.15 18.97
CA ALA A 139 -20.76 4.50 19.52
C ALA A 139 -21.74 5.49 18.88
N GLU A 140 -22.45 6.23 19.73
CA GLU A 140 -23.41 7.27 19.33
C GLU A 140 -22.76 8.65 19.45
N ILE A 141 -22.10 9.07 18.37
CA ILE A 141 -21.24 10.25 18.37
C ILE A 141 -21.93 11.41 17.63
N GLU A 142 -22.20 12.51 18.34
CA GLU A 142 -22.84 13.70 17.78
C GLU A 142 -21.82 14.60 17.06
N ASP A 143 -21.79 14.58 15.71
CA ASP A 143 -20.98 15.48 14.89
C ASP A 143 -21.83 16.57 14.22
N ASP A 144 -22.37 17.47 15.04
CA ASP A 144 -23.23 18.58 14.58
C ASP A 144 -22.52 19.54 13.61
N MET A 145 -21.18 19.56 13.64
CA MET A 145 -20.34 20.38 12.78
C MET A 145 -20.04 19.73 11.42
N GLY A 146 -20.36 18.44 11.24
CA GLY A 146 -20.14 17.70 10.01
C GLY A 146 -18.67 17.57 9.64
N ASN A 147 -17.80 17.34 10.63
CA ASN A 147 -16.37 17.11 10.43
C ASN A 147 -16.11 15.77 9.71
N PHE A 148 -16.99 14.79 9.88
CA PHE A 148 -16.92 13.47 9.26
C PHE A 148 -18.18 13.21 8.41
N GLU A 149 -18.01 12.46 7.32
CA GLU A 149 -19.16 11.93 6.56
C GLU A 149 -19.87 10.83 7.36
N ASP A 150 -19.09 9.96 8.01
CA ASP A 150 -19.52 8.93 8.96
C ASP A 150 -18.39 8.68 9.97
N VAL A 151 -18.62 9.01 11.24
CA VAL A 151 -17.62 8.84 12.31
C VAL A 151 -17.32 7.36 12.55
N ASN A 152 -18.33 6.49 12.46
CA ASN A 152 -18.18 5.07 12.75
C ASN A 152 -17.39 4.37 11.61
N GLU A 153 -17.50 4.85 10.38
CA GLU A 153 -16.62 4.42 9.27
C GLU A 153 -15.15 4.81 9.52
N HIS A 154 -14.90 6.01 10.04
CA HIS A 154 -13.56 6.44 10.46
C HIS A 154 -13.02 5.56 11.60
N LEU A 155 -13.81 5.34 12.66
CA LEU A 155 -13.43 4.47 13.78
C LEU A 155 -13.15 3.04 13.34
N LEU A 156 -13.94 2.49 12.42
CA LEU A 156 -13.70 1.15 11.87
C LEU A 156 -12.38 1.08 11.09
N THR A 157 -12.04 2.15 10.35
CA THR A 157 -10.75 2.25 9.64
C THR A 157 -9.58 2.26 10.63
N GLU A 158 -9.68 3.03 11.72
CA GLU A 158 -8.68 3.06 12.78
C GLU A 158 -8.61 1.74 13.56
N PHE A 159 -9.73 1.05 13.76
CA PHE A 159 -9.75 -0.30 14.32
C PHE A 159 -8.96 -1.28 13.45
N VAL A 160 -9.17 -1.27 12.12
CA VAL A 160 -8.42 -2.15 11.21
C VAL A 160 -6.92 -1.85 11.24
N SER A 161 -6.54 -0.57 11.26
CA SER A 161 -5.15 -0.12 11.41
C SER A 161 -4.52 -0.61 12.74
N THR A 162 -5.25 -0.45 13.83
CA THR A 162 -4.87 -0.88 15.18
C THR A 162 -4.72 -2.39 15.27
N GLN A 163 -5.69 -3.15 14.75
CA GLN A 163 -5.64 -4.61 14.72
C GLN A 163 -4.43 -5.10 13.92
N ASN A 164 -4.12 -4.48 12.79
CA ASN A 164 -2.92 -4.82 12.00
C ASN A 164 -1.64 -4.57 12.82
N THR A 165 -1.56 -3.46 13.55
CA THR A 165 -0.42 -3.18 14.44
C THR A 165 -0.28 -4.23 15.55
N VAL A 166 -1.37 -4.59 16.21
CA VAL A 166 -1.41 -5.65 17.23
C VAL A 166 -1.02 -7.01 16.62
N THR A 167 -1.51 -7.30 15.42
CA THR A 167 -1.22 -8.53 14.67
C THR A 167 0.27 -8.64 14.35
N GLU A 168 0.94 -7.56 13.93
CA GLU A 168 2.39 -7.56 13.71
C GLU A 168 3.19 -7.83 15.00
N LYS A 169 2.72 -7.34 16.15
CA LYS A 169 3.33 -7.67 17.45
C LYS A 169 3.09 -9.13 17.84
N LEU A 170 1.92 -9.67 17.54
CA LEU A 170 1.59 -11.07 17.78
C LEU A 170 2.46 -12.00 16.91
N LYS A 171 2.70 -11.65 15.64
CA LYS A 171 3.57 -12.42 14.71
C LYS A 171 4.98 -12.66 15.23
N ILE A 172 5.54 -11.78 16.06
CA ILE A 172 6.88 -11.96 16.64
C ILE A 172 6.88 -12.55 18.06
N ALA A 173 5.71 -12.69 18.69
CA ALA A 173 5.59 -13.28 20.02
C ALA A 173 5.65 -14.81 19.99
N ALA A 174 6.19 -15.40 21.05
CA ALA A 174 6.01 -16.81 21.36
C ALA A 174 4.72 -16.95 22.19
N ILE A 175 3.79 -17.82 21.78
CA ILE A 175 2.53 -18.08 22.48
C ILE A 175 2.36 -19.59 22.64
N SER A 176 1.87 -20.05 23.78
CA SER A 176 1.59 -21.47 24.03
C SER A 176 0.47 -22.00 23.12
N GLU A 177 0.65 -23.22 22.61
CA GLU A 177 -0.33 -23.82 21.68
C GLU A 177 -1.70 -24.05 22.34
N LYS A 178 -1.71 -24.41 23.63
CA LYS A 178 -2.93 -24.62 24.40
C LYS A 178 -3.78 -23.34 24.45
N SER A 179 -3.15 -22.20 24.72
CA SER A 179 -3.84 -20.90 24.80
C SER A 179 -4.30 -20.40 23.44
N VAL A 180 -3.63 -20.78 22.35
CA VAL A 180 -4.09 -20.53 20.97
C VAL A 180 -5.42 -21.26 20.73
N CYS A 181 -5.49 -22.56 20.97
CA CYS A 181 -6.72 -23.33 20.74
C CYS A 181 -7.87 -22.81 21.60
N GLU A 182 -7.62 -22.49 22.87
CA GLU A 182 -8.63 -21.92 23.75
C GLU A 182 -9.15 -20.56 23.25
N ALA A 183 -8.29 -19.68 22.74
CA ALA A 183 -8.71 -18.41 22.16
C ALA A 183 -9.59 -18.60 20.92
N PHE A 184 -9.28 -19.58 20.06
CA PHE A 184 -10.16 -19.97 18.95
C PHE A 184 -11.52 -20.48 19.43
N GLU A 185 -11.54 -21.33 20.47
CA GLU A 185 -12.79 -21.84 21.04
C GLU A 185 -13.66 -20.70 21.60
N LYS A 186 -13.07 -19.71 22.28
CA LYS A 186 -13.83 -18.56 22.80
C LYS A 186 -14.31 -17.64 21.71
N PHE A 187 -13.46 -17.34 20.73
CA PHE A 187 -13.84 -16.54 19.58
C PHE A 187 -15.01 -17.18 18.83
N ALA A 188 -14.90 -18.47 18.47
CA ALA A 188 -15.94 -19.20 17.78
C ALA A 188 -17.24 -19.29 18.61
N GLY A 189 -17.13 -19.61 19.90
CA GLY A 189 -18.28 -19.64 20.79
C GLY A 189 -18.98 -18.28 20.95
N TYR A 190 -18.23 -17.18 20.86
CA TYR A 190 -18.78 -15.83 20.88
C TYR A 190 -19.51 -15.52 19.58
N THR A 191 -18.91 -15.85 18.44
CA THR A 191 -19.56 -15.71 17.13
C THR A 191 -20.86 -16.50 17.07
N ASP A 192 -20.91 -17.71 17.61
CA ASP A 192 -22.13 -18.53 17.64
C ASP A 192 -23.23 -17.93 18.51
N ALA A 193 -22.86 -17.24 19.59
CA ALA A 193 -23.80 -16.64 20.52
C ALA A 193 -24.37 -15.32 19.99
N GLU A 194 -23.51 -14.41 19.53
CA GLU A 194 -23.87 -13.01 19.25
C GLU A 194 -23.98 -12.73 17.73
N TYR A 195 -23.31 -13.50 16.88
CA TYR A 195 -23.23 -13.28 15.44
C TYR A 195 -23.53 -14.54 14.59
N PRO A 196 -24.58 -15.32 14.91
CA PRO A 196 -24.82 -16.61 14.26
C PRO A 196 -25.05 -16.44 12.75
N GLY A 197 -24.15 -17.02 11.96
CA GLY A 197 -24.22 -16.97 10.50
C GLY A 197 -24.02 -15.58 9.89
N ASN A 198 -23.42 -14.63 10.63
CA ASN A 198 -22.98 -13.35 10.05
C ASN A 198 -21.59 -13.55 9.42
N PRO A 199 -21.49 -13.60 8.08
CA PRO A 199 -20.22 -13.90 7.42
C PRO A 199 -19.20 -12.75 7.51
N HIS A 200 -19.62 -11.54 7.88
CA HIS A 200 -18.73 -10.37 7.91
C HIS A 200 -17.93 -10.28 9.21
N PHE A 201 -18.54 -10.67 10.34
CA PHE A 201 -17.91 -10.53 11.66
C PHE A 201 -16.54 -11.22 11.72
N ALA A 202 -16.48 -12.52 11.39
CA ALA A 202 -15.22 -13.27 11.43
C ALA A 202 -14.18 -12.74 10.42
N GLY A 203 -14.63 -12.17 9.30
CA GLY A 203 -13.75 -11.60 8.28
C GLY A 203 -12.94 -10.42 8.78
N TYR A 204 -13.51 -9.56 9.64
CA TYR A 204 -12.77 -8.44 10.25
C TYR A 204 -11.58 -8.91 11.08
N PHE A 205 -11.62 -10.11 11.66
CA PHE A 205 -10.56 -10.66 12.51
C PHE A 205 -9.62 -11.61 11.78
N GLU A 206 -9.78 -11.84 10.48
CA GLU A 206 -9.05 -12.90 9.76
C GLU A 206 -7.52 -12.77 9.92
N HIS A 207 -6.96 -11.58 9.76
CA HIS A 207 -5.51 -11.36 9.93
C HIS A 207 -5.01 -11.70 11.35
N PHE A 208 -5.80 -11.35 12.37
CA PHE A 208 -5.50 -11.68 13.76
C PHE A 208 -5.56 -13.20 13.97
N LEU A 209 -6.61 -13.85 13.48
CA LEU A 209 -6.77 -15.31 13.58
C LEU A 209 -5.65 -16.05 12.85
N ILE A 210 -5.21 -15.57 11.68
CA ILE A 210 -4.05 -16.08 10.96
C ILE A 210 -2.79 -16.00 11.81
N ALA A 211 -2.47 -14.81 12.34
CA ALA A 211 -1.27 -14.63 13.16
C ALA A 211 -1.29 -15.48 14.44
N LEU A 212 -2.48 -15.73 14.99
CA LEU A 212 -2.66 -16.63 16.13
C LEU A 212 -2.51 -18.11 15.73
N ALA A 213 -3.11 -18.54 14.62
CA ALA A 213 -2.96 -19.90 14.09
C ALA A 213 -1.51 -20.23 13.69
N GLU A 214 -0.72 -19.22 13.30
CA GLU A 214 0.70 -19.38 13.05
C GLU A 214 1.48 -19.87 14.28
N LYS A 215 0.97 -19.59 15.50
CA LYS A 215 1.58 -20.00 16.78
C LYS A 215 1.31 -21.43 17.20
N SER A 216 0.44 -22.15 16.50
CA SER A 216 0.11 -23.54 16.82
C SER A 216 0.52 -24.49 15.71
N THR A 217 1.01 -25.67 16.07
CA THR A 217 1.19 -26.79 15.14
C THR A 217 -0.09 -27.62 14.96
N ASN A 218 -1.09 -27.46 15.84
CA ASN A 218 -2.33 -28.24 15.86
C ASN A 218 -3.42 -27.68 14.91
N ALA A 219 -3.07 -27.51 13.63
CA ALA A 219 -3.98 -26.94 12.63
C ALA A 219 -5.31 -27.71 12.48
N ASN A 220 -5.29 -29.04 12.62
CA ASN A 220 -6.50 -29.88 12.56
C ASN A 220 -7.48 -29.59 13.71
N GLN A 221 -6.98 -29.25 14.90
CA GLN A 221 -7.84 -28.90 16.02
C GLN A 221 -8.54 -27.57 15.76
N ILE A 222 -7.81 -26.56 15.28
CA ILE A 222 -8.38 -25.25 14.92
C ILE A 222 -9.41 -25.41 13.79
N LEU A 223 -9.14 -26.21 12.76
CA LEU A 223 -10.12 -26.54 11.73
C LEU A 223 -11.38 -27.16 12.33
N SER A 224 -11.23 -28.12 13.26
CA SER A 224 -12.39 -28.72 13.92
C SER A 224 -13.17 -27.72 14.78
N ILE A 225 -12.56 -26.68 15.32
CA ILE A 225 -13.26 -25.63 16.07
C ILE A 225 -14.11 -24.80 15.10
N ILE A 226 -13.53 -24.37 13.98
CA ILE A 226 -14.23 -23.60 12.94
C ILE A 226 -15.37 -24.43 12.32
N ASP A 227 -15.12 -25.70 11.98
CA ASP A 227 -16.13 -26.56 11.36
C ASP A 227 -17.32 -26.90 12.28
N LYS A 228 -17.16 -26.73 13.59
CA LYS A 228 -18.22 -26.94 14.59
C LYS A 228 -18.98 -25.66 14.92
N SER A 229 -18.49 -24.50 14.50
CA SER A 229 -19.13 -23.21 14.74
C SER A 229 -19.96 -22.77 13.54
N SER A 230 -20.59 -21.61 13.66
CA SER A 230 -21.33 -20.90 12.62
C SER A 230 -20.42 -20.07 11.70
N ILE A 231 -19.11 -20.08 11.92
CA ILE A 231 -18.14 -19.37 11.08
C ILE A 231 -18.07 -20.07 9.72
N GLU A 232 -18.58 -19.41 8.69
CA GLU A 232 -18.49 -19.92 7.34
C GLU A 232 -17.04 -19.86 6.84
N ARG A 233 -16.54 -20.96 6.23
CA ARG A 233 -15.16 -21.01 5.69
C ARG A 233 -14.85 -19.88 4.69
N GLN A 234 -15.87 -19.40 3.97
CA GLN A 234 -15.73 -18.30 3.00
C GLN A 234 -15.52 -16.93 3.64
N SER A 235 -15.83 -16.78 4.94
CA SER A 235 -15.60 -15.57 5.72
C SER A 235 -14.16 -15.41 6.17
N VAL A 236 -13.42 -16.52 6.22
CA VAL A 236 -12.01 -16.58 6.65
C VAL A 236 -11.17 -17.44 5.68
N PRO A 237 -11.20 -17.14 4.36
CA PRO A 237 -10.65 -18.03 3.34
C PRO A 237 -9.12 -18.21 3.42
N GLU A 238 -8.37 -17.17 3.78
CA GLU A 238 -6.92 -17.22 3.95
C GLU A 238 -6.53 -18.05 5.18
N LEU A 239 -7.28 -17.92 6.28
CA LEU A 239 -7.10 -18.77 7.47
C LEU A 239 -7.32 -20.25 7.14
N ILE A 240 -8.39 -20.58 6.41
CA ILE A 240 -8.67 -21.97 6.00
C ILE A 240 -7.53 -22.52 5.13
N LEU A 241 -7.01 -21.72 4.19
CA LEU A 241 -5.85 -22.11 3.39
C LEU A 241 -4.61 -22.35 4.26
N LEU A 242 -4.30 -21.45 5.19
CA LEU A 242 -3.17 -21.60 6.11
C LEU A 242 -3.28 -22.91 6.90
N LEU A 243 -4.44 -23.17 7.49
CA LEU A 243 -4.67 -24.35 8.32
C LEU A 243 -4.57 -25.65 7.52
N ASN A 244 -5.17 -25.72 6.33
CA ASN A 244 -5.05 -26.87 5.44
C ASN A 244 -3.61 -27.11 4.96
N LYS A 245 -2.85 -26.03 4.73
CA LYS A 245 -1.43 -26.14 4.39
C LYS A 245 -0.62 -26.67 5.58
N LYS A 246 -0.85 -26.15 6.79
CA LYS A 246 -0.18 -26.58 8.02
C LYS A 246 -0.53 -28.01 8.43
N SER A 247 -1.74 -28.48 8.17
CA SER A 247 -2.13 -29.87 8.44
C SER A 247 -1.51 -30.87 7.47
N GLY A 248 -0.82 -30.40 6.42
CA GLY A 248 -0.26 -31.24 5.37
C GLY A 248 -1.31 -31.80 4.40
N ASN A 249 -2.57 -31.37 4.51
CA ASN A 249 -3.65 -31.86 3.65
C ASN A 249 -3.70 -31.07 2.33
N LYS A 250 -2.82 -31.45 1.39
CA LYS A 250 -2.71 -30.81 0.07
C LYS A 250 -4.02 -30.85 -0.72
N THR A 251 -4.82 -31.90 -0.57
CA THR A 251 -6.09 -32.06 -1.28
C THR A 251 -7.12 -31.03 -0.80
N GLU A 252 -7.33 -30.93 0.52
CA GLU A 252 -8.22 -29.92 1.12
C GLU A 252 -7.72 -28.50 0.88
N TRP A 253 -6.40 -28.29 0.91
CA TRP A 253 -5.80 -27.01 0.56
C TRP A 253 -6.17 -26.59 -0.87
N LEU A 254 -6.00 -27.49 -1.84
CA LEU A 254 -6.31 -27.19 -3.25
C LEU A 254 -7.81 -26.98 -3.46
N GLN A 255 -8.67 -27.78 -2.82
CA GLN A 255 -10.11 -27.61 -2.88
C GLN A 255 -10.54 -26.25 -2.32
N SER A 256 -10.00 -25.86 -1.16
CA SER A 256 -10.28 -24.56 -0.55
C SER A 256 -9.80 -23.41 -1.42
N ALA A 257 -8.60 -23.53 -2.01
CA ALA A 257 -8.05 -22.53 -2.92
C ALA A 257 -8.94 -22.37 -4.16
N LEU A 258 -9.39 -23.47 -4.76
CA LEU A 258 -10.32 -23.48 -5.90
C LEU A 258 -11.70 -22.92 -5.55
N GLN A 259 -12.13 -23.02 -4.29
CA GLN A 259 -13.40 -22.47 -3.83
C GLN A 259 -13.33 -20.95 -3.67
N PHE A 260 -12.23 -20.43 -3.11
CA PHE A 260 -12.18 -19.04 -2.64
C PHE A 260 -11.37 -18.08 -3.53
N TYR A 261 -10.61 -18.54 -4.53
CA TYR A 261 -9.77 -17.65 -5.35
C TYR A 261 -10.53 -16.54 -6.09
N ARG A 262 -11.84 -16.66 -6.30
CA ARG A 262 -12.64 -15.61 -6.95
C ARG A 262 -13.07 -14.49 -6.01
N ILE A 263 -13.09 -14.76 -4.71
CA ILE A 263 -13.58 -13.82 -3.69
C ILE A 263 -12.45 -13.25 -2.83
N ASN A 264 -11.28 -13.89 -2.81
CA ASN A 264 -10.11 -13.41 -2.08
C ASN A 264 -8.85 -13.43 -2.95
N ASN A 265 -8.21 -12.26 -3.06
CA ASN A 265 -7.05 -12.03 -3.92
C ASN A 265 -5.78 -12.74 -3.43
N GLU A 266 -5.55 -12.85 -2.12
CA GLU A 266 -4.37 -13.54 -1.58
C GLU A 266 -4.48 -15.06 -1.77
N VAL A 267 -5.69 -15.62 -1.62
CA VAL A 267 -5.96 -17.02 -1.99
C VAL A 267 -5.67 -17.27 -3.48
N ALA A 268 -6.12 -16.36 -4.36
CA ALA A 268 -5.82 -16.46 -5.78
C ALA A 268 -4.33 -16.38 -6.10
N LYS A 269 -3.57 -15.51 -5.43
CA LYS A 269 -2.10 -15.47 -5.56
C LYS A 269 -1.47 -16.80 -5.18
N GLN A 270 -1.87 -17.39 -4.05
CA GLN A 270 -1.36 -18.69 -3.61
C GLN A 270 -1.69 -19.80 -4.61
N LEU A 271 -2.92 -19.83 -5.14
CA LEU A 271 -3.33 -20.79 -6.16
C LEU A 271 -2.54 -20.62 -7.47
N LEU A 272 -2.33 -19.38 -7.92
CA LEU A 272 -1.53 -19.08 -9.11
C LEU A 272 -0.07 -19.49 -8.92
N GLN A 273 0.54 -19.21 -7.77
CA GLN A 273 1.90 -19.65 -7.48
C GLN A 273 2.01 -21.18 -7.53
N PHE A 274 1.06 -21.87 -6.90
CA PHE A 274 1.01 -23.33 -6.94
C PHE A 274 0.89 -23.87 -8.37
N TYR A 275 -0.01 -23.33 -9.19
CA TYR A 275 -0.12 -23.75 -10.58
C TYR A 275 1.09 -23.35 -11.41
N PHE A 276 1.73 -22.21 -11.13
CA PHE A 276 2.95 -21.84 -11.82
C PHE A 276 4.04 -22.89 -11.62
N GLU A 277 4.14 -23.50 -10.45
CA GLU A 277 5.14 -24.55 -10.18
C GLU A 277 4.70 -25.93 -10.69
N SER A 278 3.41 -26.25 -10.64
CA SER A 278 2.90 -27.61 -10.85
C SER A 278 2.18 -27.84 -12.20
N ASP A 279 1.47 -26.86 -12.72
CA ASP A 279 0.65 -26.95 -13.93
C ASP A 279 0.49 -25.57 -14.62
N LYS A 280 1.37 -25.32 -15.60
CA LYS A 280 1.39 -24.08 -16.38
C LYS A 280 0.09 -23.83 -17.15
N LEU A 281 -0.65 -24.87 -17.56
CA LEU A 281 -1.91 -24.69 -18.28
C LEU A 281 -3.00 -24.18 -17.34
N SER A 282 -3.11 -24.76 -16.15
CA SER A 282 -4.03 -24.27 -15.11
C SER A 282 -3.66 -22.86 -14.66
N PHE A 283 -2.37 -22.54 -14.55
CA PHE A 283 -1.89 -21.18 -14.26
C PHE A 283 -2.43 -20.18 -15.28
N VAL A 284 -2.20 -20.41 -16.58
CA VAL A 284 -2.64 -19.49 -17.64
C VAL A 284 -4.16 -19.36 -17.67
N LYS A 285 -4.89 -20.47 -17.49
CA LYS A 285 -6.36 -20.46 -17.46
C LYS A 285 -6.88 -19.60 -16.31
N THR A 286 -6.39 -19.83 -15.10
CA THR A 286 -6.81 -19.07 -13.91
C THR A 286 -6.38 -17.60 -14.00
N ALA A 287 -5.17 -17.30 -14.50
CA ALA A 287 -4.70 -15.94 -14.66
C ALA A 287 -5.54 -15.15 -15.69
N LYS A 288 -5.96 -15.79 -16.79
CA LYS A 288 -6.88 -15.19 -17.78
C LYS A 288 -8.27 -14.92 -17.23
N GLU A 289 -8.73 -15.74 -16.30
CA GLU A 289 -10.01 -15.55 -15.62
C GLU A 289 -9.96 -14.38 -14.63
N LEU A 290 -8.87 -14.26 -13.87
CA LEU A 290 -8.71 -13.24 -12.83
C LEU A 290 -8.35 -11.86 -13.38
N PHE A 291 -7.51 -11.79 -14.42
CA PHE A 291 -6.98 -10.53 -14.93
C PHE A 291 -8.06 -9.48 -15.29
N PRO A 292 -9.18 -9.83 -15.97
CA PRO A 292 -10.22 -8.86 -16.28
C PRO A 292 -10.98 -8.30 -15.06
N ALA A 293 -10.98 -9.01 -13.92
CA ALA A 293 -11.71 -8.58 -12.72
C ALA A 293 -11.04 -7.39 -12.03
N ASP A 294 -9.71 -7.36 -12.00
CA ASP A 294 -8.91 -6.22 -11.52
C ASP A 294 -7.57 -6.18 -12.27
N LYS A 295 -7.58 -5.48 -13.41
CA LYS A 295 -6.41 -5.45 -14.31
C LYS A 295 -5.18 -4.88 -13.64
N ARG A 296 -5.32 -3.83 -12.82
CA ARG A 296 -4.19 -3.15 -12.18
C ARG A 296 -3.53 -4.05 -11.16
N PHE A 297 -4.32 -4.65 -10.27
CA PHE A 297 -3.82 -5.57 -9.26
C PHE A 297 -3.13 -6.78 -9.90
N TRP A 298 -3.82 -7.45 -10.83
CA TRP A 298 -3.31 -8.66 -11.46
C TRP A 298 -2.14 -8.41 -12.39
N ALA A 299 -2.07 -7.26 -13.07
CA ALA A 299 -0.89 -6.89 -13.84
C ALA A 299 0.34 -6.77 -12.93
N GLY A 300 0.19 -6.12 -11.77
CA GLY A 300 1.25 -5.99 -10.77
C GLY A 300 1.80 -7.33 -10.27
N PHE A 301 0.91 -8.30 -10.02
CA PHE A 301 1.29 -9.64 -9.60
C PHE A 301 1.86 -10.50 -10.74
N LEU A 302 1.19 -10.55 -11.90
CA LEU A 302 1.53 -11.46 -12.99
C LEU A 302 2.83 -11.11 -13.72
N LYS A 303 3.30 -9.85 -13.62
CA LYS A 303 4.51 -9.37 -14.33
C LYS A 303 5.76 -10.22 -14.10
N ASP A 304 5.86 -10.87 -12.93
CA ASP A 304 7.01 -11.67 -12.53
C ASP A 304 6.89 -13.14 -12.95
N TYR A 305 5.71 -13.55 -13.44
CA TYR A 305 5.39 -14.94 -13.81
C TYR A 305 5.11 -15.12 -15.30
N ILE A 306 4.52 -14.12 -15.96
CA ILE A 306 4.07 -14.23 -17.35
C ILE A 306 5.20 -13.94 -18.34
N THR A 307 5.34 -14.79 -19.35
CA THR A 307 6.23 -14.56 -20.50
C THR A 307 5.47 -14.70 -21.81
N ALA A 308 6.03 -14.17 -22.90
CA ALA A 308 5.41 -14.26 -24.21
C ALA A 308 5.30 -15.72 -24.72
N GLU A 309 6.23 -16.59 -24.30
CA GLU A 309 6.22 -18.02 -24.60
C GLU A 309 5.13 -18.77 -23.82
N LEU A 310 4.86 -18.34 -22.58
CA LEU A 310 3.85 -18.97 -21.72
C LEU A 310 2.43 -18.65 -22.20
N ASP A 311 2.11 -17.37 -22.38
CA ASP A 311 0.87 -16.94 -23.04
C ASP A 311 1.04 -15.53 -23.61
N ARG A 312 1.21 -15.45 -24.93
CA ARG A 312 1.47 -14.17 -25.62
C ARG A 312 0.38 -13.13 -25.39
N LEU A 313 -0.90 -13.52 -25.41
CA LEU A 313 -2.00 -12.56 -25.30
C LEU A 313 -2.07 -11.97 -23.88
N LEU A 314 -2.00 -12.81 -22.86
CA LEU A 314 -1.99 -12.36 -21.47
C LEU A 314 -0.74 -11.53 -21.18
N TYR A 315 0.43 -11.92 -21.68
CA TYR A 315 1.67 -11.15 -21.56
C TYR A 315 1.52 -9.73 -22.10
N ILE A 316 0.96 -9.58 -23.31
CA ILE A 316 0.70 -8.26 -23.91
C ILE A 316 -0.25 -7.45 -23.03
N ASN A 317 -1.35 -8.05 -22.58
CA ASN A 317 -2.34 -7.35 -21.77
C ASN A 317 -1.77 -6.88 -20.41
N VAL A 318 -0.97 -7.72 -19.75
CA VAL A 318 -0.32 -7.38 -18.46
C VAL A 318 0.59 -6.18 -18.63
N PHE A 319 1.51 -6.21 -19.59
CA PHE A 319 2.47 -5.13 -19.77
C PHE A 319 1.87 -3.90 -20.44
N TYR A 320 0.77 -4.05 -21.20
CA TYR A 320 -0.01 -2.90 -21.68
C TYR A 320 -0.62 -2.16 -20.50
N GLN A 321 -1.28 -2.87 -19.58
CA GLN A 321 -1.85 -2.29 -18.38
C GLN A 321 -0.78 -1.61 -17.50
N LEU A 322 0.37 -2.26 -17.27
CA LEU A 322 1.46 -1.65 -16.52
C LEU A 322 2.00 -0.38 -17.18
N THR A 323 2.10 -0.37 -18.52
CA THR A 323 2.55 0.81 -19.28
C THR A 323 1.57 1.98 -19.10
N ALA A 324 0.27 1.70 -19.15
CA ALA A 324 -0.77 2.70 -18.94
C ALA A 324 -0.80 3.24 -17.51
N ASP A 325 -0.63 2.37 -16.50
CA ASP A 325 -0.77 2.74 -15.08
C ASP A 325 0.49 3.39 -14.49
N THR A 326 1.68 2.95 -14.91
CA THR A 326 2.96 3.35 -14.28
C THR A 326 3.77 4.33 -15.11
N GLU A 327 3.44 4.46 -16.40
CA GLU A 327 4.19 5.31 -17.35
C GLU A 327 5.71 4.99 -17.38
N ASP A 328 6.07 3.71 -17.18
CA ASP A 328 7.44 3.22 -17.31
C ASP A 328 7.71 2.70 -18.73
N ILE A 329 8.71 3.29 -19.38
CA ILE A 329 9.15 2.89 -20.72
C ILE A 329 9.67 1.45 -20.74
N LYS A 330 10.15 0.92 -19.60
CA LYS A 330 10.62 -0.46 -19.50
C LYS A 330 9.52 -1.48 -19.75
N ASP A 331 8.31 -1.20 -19.28
CA ASP A 331 7.16 -2.09 -19.51
C ASP A 331 6.65 -1.97 -20.95
N TYR A 332 6.69 -0.78 -21.54
CA TYR A 332 6.43 -0.62 -22.97
C TYR A 332 7.41 -1.44 -23.82
N MET A 333 8.70 -1.39 -23.50
CA MET A 333 9.75 -2.10 -24.24
C MET A 333 9.53 -3.61 -24.26
N LYS A 334 8.89 -4.17 -23.23
CA LYS A 334 8.54 -5.60 -23.16
C LYS A 334 7.47 -6.01 -24.18
N ILE A 335 6.56 -5.11 -24.55
CA ILE A 335 5.46 -5.39 -25.49
C ILE A 335 5.64 -4.80 -26.88
N ARG A 336 6.61 -3.88 -27.05
CA ARG A 336 6.89 -3.18 -28.30
C ARG A 336 6.83 -4.06 -29.54
N ALA A 337 7.52 -5.21 -29.53
CA ALA A 337 7.61 -6.11 -30.68
C ALA A 337 6.30 -6.85 -31.01
N TYR A 338 5.30 -6.77 -30.13
CA TYR A 338 4.04 -7.49 -30.25
C TYR A 338 2.84 -6.58 -30.56
N LEU A 339 2.99 -5.26 -30.42
CA LEU A 339 1.92 -4.31 -30.69
C LEU A 339 1.79 -4.05 -32.19
N SER A 340 0.55 -4.05 -32.68
CA SER A 340 0.24 -3.52 -34.01
C SER A 340 0.30 -1.99 -33.99
N GLU A 341 0.36 -1.37 -35.17
CA GLU A 341 0.29 0.10 -35.27
C GLU A 341 -1.02 0.64 -34.67
N SER A 342 -2.14 -0.08 -34.85
CA SER A 342 -3.41 0.28 -34.22
C SER A 342 -3.37 0.20 -32.69
N ASP A 343 -2.73 -0.83 -32.11
CA ASP A 343 -2.63 -0.97 -30.66
C ASP A 343 -1.71 0.11 -30.05
N LEU A 344 -0.61 0.43 -30.75
CA LEU A 344 0.28 1.53 -30.36
C LEU A 344 -0.47 2.87 -30.34
N ASN A 345 -1.23 3.16 -31.39
CA ASN A 345 -2.00 4.41 -31.46
C ASN A 345 -3.11 4.46 -30.39
N ARG A 346 -3.72 3.32 -30.04
CA ARG A 346 -4.67 3.24 -28.91
C ARG A 346 -3.97 3.57 -27.59
N LEU A 347 -2.82 2.93 -27.32
CA LEU A 347 -2.04 3.17 -26.11
C LEU A 347 -1.63 4.65 -25.98
N LEU A 348 -1.13 5.26 -27.05
CA LEU A 348 -0.77 6.68 -27.06
C LEU A 348 -1.98 7.60 -26.78
N GLY A 349 -3.19 7.16 -27.12
CA GLY A 349 -4.43 7.90 -26.84
C GLY A 349 -4.90 7.84 -25.39
N GLU A 350 -4.36 6.94 -24.57
CA GLU A 350 -4.73 6.83 -23.15
C GLU A 350 -4.09 7.94 -22.30
N PHE A 351 -2.99 8.53 -22.76
CA PHE A 351 -2.24 9.57 -22.04
C PHE A 351 -2.70 10.97 -22.45
N THR A 352 -3.79 11.46 -21.85
CA THR A 352 -4.32 12.80 -22.13
C THR A 352 -3.63 13.91 -21.35
N TRP A 353 -3.26 13.64 -20.10
CA TRP A 353 -2.68 14.63 -19.18
C TRP A 353 -1.15 14.62 -19.19
N ASN A 354 -0.53 13.44 -19.28
CA ASN A 354 0.92 13.31 -19.42
C ASN A 354 1.32 13.23 -20.89
N LYS A 355 1.87 14.32 -21.44
CA LYS A 355 2.34 14.38 -22.83
C LYS A 355 3.79 13.90 -22.99
N VAL A 356 4.56 13.87 -21.90
CA VAL A 356 5.97 13.49 -21.91
C VAL A 356 6.11 11.99 -22.17
N PHE A 357 5.27 11.16 -21.53
CA PHE A 357 5.37 9.72 -21.69
C PHE A 357 5.09 9.22 -23.14
N PRO A 358 4.03 9.68 -23.83
CA PRO A 358 3.84 9.43 -25.26
C PRO A 358 5.04 9.82 -26.13
N VAL A 359 5.68 10.96 -25.83
CA VAL A 359 6.88 11.40 -26.55
C VAL A 359 8.03 10.40 -26.38
N ARG A 360 8.24 9.84 -25.17
CA ARG A 360 9.25 8.80 -24.92
C ARG A 360 8.96 7.52 -25.71
N ILE A 361 7.69 7.11 -25.80
CA ILE A 361 7.28 5.97 -26.64
C ILE A 361 7.58 6.26 -28.11
N LEU A 362 7.19 7.44 -28.62
CA LEU A 362 7.42 7.82 -30.01
C LEU A 362 8.90 7.96 -30.36
N GLU A 363 9.75 8.38 -29.42
CA GLU A 363 11.21 8.43 -29.57
C GLU A 363 11.77 7.02 -29.78
N VAL A 364 11.36 6.06 -28.96
CA VAL A 364 11.72 4.64 -29.11
C VAL A 364 11.27 4.09 -30.46
N GLU A 365 10.07 4.47 -30.92
CA GLU A 365 9.57 4.11 -32.25
C GLU A 365 10.17 4.90 -33.41
N LYS A 366 11.03 5.89 -33.12
CA LYS A 366 11.61 6.80 -34.11
C LYS A 366 10.55 7.55 -34.94
N ARG A 367 9.36 7.77 -34.38
CA ARG A 367 8.25 8.51 -35.00
C ARG A 367 8.39 10.01 -34.73
N TYR A 368 9.51 10.58 -35.17
CA TYR A 368 9.89 11.97 -34.84
C TYR A 368 8.90 13.02 -35.38
N GLU A 369 8.25 12.79 -36.52
CA GLU A 369 7.23 13.71 -37.02
C GLU A 369 6.01 13.79 -36.09
N SER A 370 5.64 12.68 -35.45
CA SER A 370 4.56 12.69 -34.46
C SER A 370 4.96 13.48 -33.21
N ILE A 371 6.23 13.38 -32.76
CA ILE A 371 6.76 14.19 -31.66
C ILE A 371 6.69 15.67 -32.03
N LYS A 372 7.12 16.03 -33.25
CA LYS A 372 7.04 17.41 -33.76
C LYS A 372 5.62 17.98 -33.70
N THR A 373 4.62 17.22 -34.16
CA THR A 373 3.20 17.63 -34.05
C THR A 373 2.74 17.83 -32.60
N ILE A 374 3.21 16.99 -31.66
CA ILE A 374 2.91 17.18 -30.22
C ILE A 374 3.52 18.49 -29.71
N VAL A 375 4.77 18.77 -30.06
CA VAL A 375 5.48 20.00 -29.67
C VAL A 375 4.79 21.26 -30.23
N GLU A 376 4.33 21.21 -31.49
CA GLU A 376 3.60 22.32 -32.12
C GLU A 376 2.27 22.63 -31.41
N LYS A 377 1.48 21.58 -31.11
CA LYS A 377 0.17 21.73 -30.46
C LYS A 377 0.26 22.11 -28.98
N ASN A 378 1.40 21.88 -28.34
CA ASN A 378 1.59 22.05 -26.90
C ASN A 378 2.75 23.01 -26.59
N SER A 379 2.86 24.08 -27.38
CA SER A 379 3.93 25.06 -27.24
C SER A 379 3.98 25.70 -25.86
N ASP A 380 2.86 25.78 -25.13
CA ASP A 380 2.75 26.43 -23.82
C ASP A 380 2.86 25.47 -22.64
N ASP A 381 3.09 24.18 -22.89
CA ASP A 381 3.17 23.16 -21.85
C ASP A 381 4.25 23.46 -20.80
N TRP A 382 3.97 23.08 -19.55
CA TRP A 382 4.93 23.24 -18.48
C TRP A 382 6.21 22.43 -18.73
N HIS A 383 6.06 21.19 -19.21
CA HIS A 383 7.12 20.23 -19.50
C HIS A 383 7.67 20.35 -20.93
N TYR A 384 7.48 21.49 -21.59
CA TYR A 384 7.90 21.72 -22.98
C TYR A 384 9.34 21.27 -23.29
N GLY A 385 10.27 21.51 -22.37
CA GLY A 385 11.67 21.12 -22.54
C GLY A 385 11.86 19.61 -22.71
N GLU A 386 11.06 18.80 -22.02
CA GLU A 386 11.07 17.34 -22.14
C GLU A 386 10.42 16.87 -23.45
N LEU A 387 9.39 17.57 -23.92
CA LEU A 387 8.70 17.25 -25.18
C LEU A 387 9.58 17.46 -26.41
N ILE A 388 10.36 18.56 -26.44
CA ILE A 388 11.16 18.93 -27.61
C ILE A 388 12.52 18.20 -27.65
N ARG A 389 13.04 17.76 -26.50
CA ARG A 389 14.40 17.22 -26.39
C ARG A 389 14.72 16.08 -27.37
N PRO A 390 13.85 15.08 -27.59
CA PRO A 390 14.14 13.95 -28.49
C PRO A 390 14.38 14.34 -29.95
N ILE A 391 13.91 15.52 -30.37
CA ILE A 391 13.99 15.96 -31.78
C ILE A 391 15.00 17.07 -32.02
N LEU A 392 15.76 17.52 -31.01
CA LEU A 392 16.73 18.62 -31.14
C LEU A 392 17.78 18.37 -32.23
N GLY A 393 18.29 17.14 -32.32
CA GLY A 393 19.26 16.72 -33.35
C GLY A 393 18.64 16.27 -34.67
N ILE A 394 17.33 15.99 -34.68
CA ILE A 394 16.61 15.47 -35.86
C ILE A 394 16.04 16.61 -36.70
N TYR A 395 15.47 17.64 -36.05
CA TYR A 395 14.90 18.82 -36.69
C TYR A 395 15.48 20.11 -36.09
N PRO A 396 16.77 20.40 -36.30
CA PRO A 396 17.48 21.46 -35.58
C PRO A 396 16.92 22.87 -35.87
N GLU A 397 16.60 23.18 -37.13
CA GLU A 397 15.97 24.46 -37.51
C GLU A 397 14.62 24.64 -36.82
N PHE A 398 13.74 23.65 -36.91
CA PHE A 398 12.42 23.68 -36.28
C PHE A 398 12.56 23.93 -34.77
N CYS A 399 13.41 23.17 -34.10
CA CYS A 399 13.60 23.26 -32.66
C CYS A 399 14.15 24.62 -32.23
N PHE A 400 15.16 25.14 -32.96
CA PHE A 400 15.77 26.43 -32.66
C PHE A 400 14.74 27.56 -32.81
N GLN A 401 13.99 27.59 -33.91
CA GLN A 401 12.96 28.62 -34.11
C GLN A 401 11.84 28.54 -33.07
N HIS A 402 11.40 27.32 -32.71
CA HIS A 402 10.37 27.15 -31.70
C HIS A 402 10.82 27.63 -30.32
N ILE A 403 12.02 27.25 -29.89
CA ILE A 403 12.59 27.71 -28.60
C ILE A 403 12.80 29.23 -28.62
N LYS A 404 13.36 29.77 -29.70
CA LYS A 404 13.54 31.22 -29.88
C LYS A 404 12.22 31.96 -29.73
N ASN A 405 11.21 31.56 -30.51
CA ASN A 405 9.89 32.20 -30.50
C ASN A 405 9.23 32.11 -29.13
N LYS A 406 9.37 30.96 -28.44
CA LYS A 406 8.82 30.77 -27.10
C LYS A 406 9.53 31.66 -26.08
N ALA A 407 10.86 31.67 -26.04
CA ALA A 407 11.63 32.52 -25.12
C ALA A 407 11.32 34.01 -25.32
N VAL A 408 11.28 34.49 -26.57
CA VAL A 408 10.98 35.89 -26.91
C VAL A 408 9.52 36.24 -26.55
N LYS A 409 8.53 35.41 -26.87
CA LYS A 409 7.14 35.68 -26.49
C LYS A 409 6.93 35.66 -24.98
N THR A 410 7.58 34.75 -24.26
CA THR A 410 7.45 34.65 -22.80
C THR A 410 8.08 35.85 -22.10
N ILE A 411 9.27 36.30 -22.52
CA ILE A 411 9.91 37.48 -21.93
C ILE A 411 9.14 38.78 -22.20
N GLU A 412 8.42 38.87 -23.33
CA GLU A 412 7.58 40.03 -23.64
C GLU A 412 6.35 40.09 -22.71
N ASN A 413 5.68 38.96 -22.52
CA ASN A 413 4.35 38.90 -21.89
C ASN A 413 4.34 38.53 -20.40
N GLN A 414 5.39 37.92 -19.88
CA GLN A 414 5.41 37.38 -18.51
C GLN A 414 6.62 37.89 -17.73
N ARG A 415 6.48 37.98 -16.41
CA ARG A 415 7.52 38.43 -15.46
C ARG A 415 7.51 37.51 -14.24
N GLY A 416 8.65 37.37 -13.57
CA GLY A 416 8.80 36.53 -12.38
C GLY A 416 10.05 35.67 -12.44
N ARG A 417 10.61 35.33 -11.28
CA ARG A 417 11.85 34.56 -11.21
C ARG A 417 11.71 33.17 -11.83
N ASP A 418 10.60 32.49 -11.56
CA ASP A 418 10.30 31.16 -12.10
C ASP A 418 10.15 31.18 -13.62
N VAL A 419 9.56 32.26 -14.16
CA VAL A 419 9.47 32.48 -15.62
C VAL A 419 10.87 32.62 -16.23
N TYR A 420 11.78 33.34 -15.57
CA TYR A 420 13.14 33.54 -16.05
C TYR A 420 14.00 32.28 -15.96
N GLU A 421 13.80 31.48 -14.93
CA GLU A 421 14.41 30.16 -14.81
C GLU A 421 13.99 29.26 -15.98
N ARG A 422 12.68 29.24 -16.32
CA ARG A 422 12.17 28.49 -17.49
C ARG A 422 12.75 28.99 -18.82
N ILE A 423 12.84 30.30 -19.02
CA ILE A 423 13.50 30.85 -20.21
C ILE A 423 14.95 30.38 -20.28
N SER A 424 15.67 30.44 -19.17
CA SER A 424 17.07 30.01 -19.10
C SER A 424 17.23 28.51 -19.37
N SER A 425 16.29 27.68 -18.91
CA SER A 425 16.30 26.23 -19.20
C SER A 425 16.05 25.94 -20.68
N TRP A 426 15.14 26.66 -21.35
CA TRP A 426 14.94 26.53 -22.81
C TRP A 426 16.15 27.00 -23.60
N LEU A 427 16.77 28.12 -23.22
CA LEU A 427 18.00 28.60 -23.86
C LEU A 427 19.13 27.59 -23.69
N LYS A 428 19.21 26.89 -22.55
CA LYS A 428 20.17 25.80 -22.36
C LYS A 428 19.94 24.66 -23.34
N LEU A 429 18.69 24.30 -23.66
CA LEU A 429 18.39 23.31 -24.69
C LEU A 429 18.91 23.72 -26.07
N THR A 430 18.95 25.01 -26.39
CA THR A 430 19.54 25.47 -27.68
C THR A 430 21.02 25.09 -27.82
N GLN A 431 21.75 24.92 -26.72
CA GLN A 431 23.15 24.48 -26.76
C GLN A 431 23.27 23.01 -27.20
N GLU A 432 22.24 22.18 -27.00
CA GLU A 432 22.19 20.78 -27.44
C GLU A 432 21.85 20.64 -28.94
N ILE A 433 21.37 21.71 -29.59
CA ILE A 433 21.00 21.71 -31.01
C ILE A 433 22.27 21.81 -31.89
N PRO A 434 22.51 20.89 -32.84
CA PRO A 434 23.64 20.99 -33.75
C PRO A 434 23.49 22.17 -34.73
N GLY A 435 24.59 22.90 -34.98
CA GLY A 435 24.59 24.13 -35.78
C GLY A 435 24.08 25.36 -35.00
N PHE A 436 23.92 26.51 -35.66
CA PHE A 436 23.35 27.76 -35.09
C PHE A 436 24.20 28.49 -34.02
N ASP A 437 25.51 28.27 -33.96
CA ASP A 437 26.33 28.84 -32.88
C ASP A 437 26.40 30.38 -32.89
N SER A 438 26.23 31.01 -34.05
CA SER A 438 26.10 32.47 -34.12
C SER A 438 24.73 32.91 -33.59
N GLU A 439 23.67 32.29 -34.09
CA GLU A 439 22.28 32.62 -33.81
C GLU A 439 21.91 32.36 -32.36
N LYS A 440 22.47 31.30 -31.74
CA LYS A 440 22.36 31.02 -30.31
C LYS A 440 22.99 32.15 -29.49
N ARG A 441 24.22 32.57 -29.84
CA ARG A 441 24.92 33.67 -29.15
C ARG A 441 24.16 34.97 -29.30
N ASP A 442 23.62 35.23 -30.49
CA ASP A 442 22.81 36.43 -30.76
C ASP A 442 21.52 36.42 -29.94
N LEU A 443 20.81 35.28 -29.87
CA LEU A 443 19.60 35.13 -29.05
C LEU A 443 19.89 35.31 -27.56
N ILE A 444 20.94 34.67 -27.03
CA ILE A 444 21.37 34.83 -25.64
C ILE A 444 21.73 36.28 -25.37
N GLY A 445 22.51 36.92 -26.26
CA GLY A 445 22.88 38.32 -26.16
C GLY A 445 21.68 39.27 -26.19
N GLN A 446 20.69 38.99 -27.04
CA GLN A 446 19.44 39.74 -27.13
C GLN A 446 18.65 39.68 -25.82
N LEU A 447 18.45 38.48 -25.26
CA LEU A 447 17.67 38.29 -24.03
C LEU A 447 18.42 38.77 -22.79
N TYR A 448 19.74 38.58 -22.73
CA TYR A 448 20.58 39.10 -21.64
C TYR A 448 20.56 40.62 -21.60
N ASN A 449 20.55 41.29 -22.76
CA ASN A 449 20.55 42.76 -22.86
C ASN A 449 19.15 43.36 -23.08
N HIS A 450 18.10 42.61 -22.78
CA HIS A 450 16.70 43.03 -22.92
C HIS A 450 16.40 44.38 -22.25
N LYS A 451 15.49 45.17 -22.85
CA LYS A 451 15.00 46.44 -22.32
C LYS A 451 13.48 46.37 -22.09
N PRO A 452 12.97 46.73 -20.89
CA PRO A 452 13.71 47.19 -19.70
C PRO A 452 14.63 46.10 -19.12
N ASN A 453 15.64 46.53 -18.35
CA ASN A 453 16.63 45.63 -17.77
C ASN A 453 15.97 44.65 -16.79
N LEU A 454 16.29 43.36 -16.90
CA LEU A 454 15.75 42.29 -16.05
C LEU A 454 16.90 41.62 -15.26
N PRO A 455 17.30 42.16 -14.09
CA PRO A 455 18.42 41.62 -13.31
C PRO A 455 18.24 40.14 -12.93
N ALA A 456 17.03 39.75 -12.51
CA ALA A 456 16.74 38.37 -12.13
C ALA A 456 16.95 37.38 -13.30
N LEU A 457 16.59 37.76 -14.54
CA LEU A 457 16.85 36.93 -15.72
C LEU A 457 18.35 36.76 -15.98
N LYS A 458 19.14 37.83 -15.84
CA LYS A 458 20.61 37.74 -15.98
C LYS A 458 21.23 36.77 -14.99
N ASP A 459 20.74 36.78 -13.75
CA ASP A 459 21.22 35.88 -12.72
C ASP A 459 20.85 34.42 -13.02
N GLU A 460 19.62 34.13 -13.48
CA GLU A 460 19.24 32.78 -13.90
C GLU A 460 20.02 32.30 -15.13
N MET A 461 20.30 33.18 -16.10
CA MET A 461 21.13 32.84 -17.27
C MET A 461 22.59 32.53 -16.89
N ARG A 462 23.17 33.25 -15.92
CA ARG A 462 24.51 32.95 -15.37
C ARG A 462 24.54 31.60 -14.67
N LYS A 463 23.53 31.31 -13.83
CA LYS A 463 23.40 30.01 -13.16
C LYS A 463 23.26 28.86 -14.17
N ALA A 464 22.53 29.09 -15.27
CA ALA A 464 22.41 28.14 -16.37
C ALA A 464 23.69 28.00 -17.23
N LYS A 465 24.75 28.78 -16.95
CA LYS A 465 26.03 28.83 -17.68
C LYS A 465 25.87 29.23 -19.15
N LEU A 466 24.95 30.15 -19.44
CA LEU A 466 24.71 30.67 -20.79
C LEU A 466 25.61 31.87 -21.13
N VAL A 467 26.13 32.57 -20.11
CA VAL A 467 26.95 33.80 -20.21
C VAL A 467 28.07 33.75 -19.18
#